data_AF-A0A527WPN6-F1
#
_entry.id   AF-A0A527WPN6-F1
#
_cell.length_a   1.000
_cell.length_b   1.000
_cell.length_c   1.000
_cell.angle_alpha   90.00
_cell.angle_beta   90.00
_cell.angle_gamma   90.00
#
_symmetry.space_group_name_H-M   'P 1'
#
loop_
_entity.id
_entity.type
_entity.pdbx_description
1 polymer ?
#
loop_
_entity_poly.entity_id
_entity_poly.type
_entity_poly.pdbx_seq_one_letter_code
_entity_poly.pdbx_strand_id
1 'polypeptide(L)' 'MTDIARAAGCSQATVSFVLNDSPGIRLSQQTRDRVIEAARALGYSPPVFSALRPPVTPFEGLDGVIGFAVDQLATSPEA' A
#
# COMPACT_ATOMS: atom_id res chain seq x y z
N MET A 1 -7.30 7.41 5.65
CA MET A 1 -7.38 6.00 6.14
C MET A 1 -7.86 5.93 7.59
N THR A 2 -7.46 6.85 8.47
CA THR A 2 -7.95 6.93 9.86
C THR A 2 -9.47 6.92 10.01
N ASP A 3 -10.19 7.70 9.21
CA ASP A 3 -11.65 7.79 9.32
C ASP A 3 -12.35 6.52 8.85
N ILE A 4 -11.82 5.89 7.80
CA ILE A 4 -12.27 4.56 7.33
C ILE A 4 -12.04 3.52 8.42
N ALA A 5 -10.88 3.54 9.09
CA ALA A 5 -10.54 2.61 10.16
C ALA A 5 -11.49 2.78 11.36
N ARG A 6 -11.79 4.02 11.74
CA ARG A 6 -12.76 4.35 12.78
C ARG A 6 -14.16 3.89 12.41
N ALA A 7 -14.62 4.17 11.18
CA ALA A 7 -15.95 3.79 10.71
C ALA A 7 -16.13 2.27 10.55
N ALA A 8 -15.09 1.54 10.13
CA ALA A 8 -15.11 0.09 9.98
C ALA A 8 -14.82 -0.67 11.29
N GLY A 9 -14.38 0.04 12.35
CA GLY A 9 -14.01 -0.55 13.64
C GLY A 9 -12.77 -1.44 13.57
N CYS A 10 -11.76 -1.04 12.80
CA CYS A 10 -10.51 -1.79 12.63
C CYS A 10 -9.27 -0.89 12.69
N SER A 11 -8.08 -1.48 12.61
CA SER A 11 -6.82 -0.72 12.62
C SER A 11 -6.55 -0.07 11.26
N GLN A 12 -5.75 1.00 11.22
CA GLN A 12 -5.32 1.59 9.94
C GLN A 12 -4.54 0.60 9.07
N ALA A 13 -3.75 -0.28 9.68
CA ALA A 13 -3.04 -1.34 8.97
C ALA A 13 -4.03 -2.28 8.26
N THR A 14 -5.10 -2.69 8.94
CA THR A 14 -6.17 -3.50 8.36
C THR A 14 -6.81 -2.84 7.16
N VAL A 15 -7.12 -1.53 7.26
CA VAL A 15 -7.67 -0.76 6.14
C VAL A 15 -6.69 -0.71 4.97
N SER A 16 -5.41 -0.47 5.24
CA SER A 16 -4.36 -0.48 4.21
C SER A 16 -4.30 -1.82 3.48
N PHE A 17 -4.32 -2.94 4.21
CA PHE A 17 -4.28 -4.27 3.60
C PHE A 17 -5.50 -4.57 2.72
N VAL A 18 -6.69 -4.15 3.14
CA VAL A 18 -7.91 -4.33 2.35
C VAL A 18 -7.88 -3.47 1.09
N LEU A 19 -7.51 -2.19 1.21
CA LEU A 19 -7.54 -1.25 0.08
C LEU A 19 -6.41 -1.49 -0.94
N ASN A 20 -5.27 -2.04 -0.51
CA ASN A 20 -4.15 -2.38 -1.36
C ASN A 20 -4.16 -3.85 -1.83
N ASP A 21 -5.21 -4.60 -1.49
CA ASP A 21 -5.34 -6.04 -1.75
C ASP A 21 -4.06 -6.85 -1.47
N SER A 22 -3.46 -6.60 -0.30
CA SER A 22 -2.14 -7.14 0.02
C SER A 22 -2.17 -8.68 0.16
N PRO A 23 -1.38 -9.43 -0.63
CA PRO A 23 -1.36 -10.88 -0.57
C PRO A 23 -0.75 -11.38 0.76
N GLY A 24 -1.22 -12.52 1.26
CA GLY A 24 -0.66 -13.19 2.44
C GLY A 24 -1.36 -12.90 3.78
N ILE A 25 -2.31 -11.95 3.83
CA ILE A 25 -3.06 -11.68 5.06
C ILE A 25 -4.44 -12.33 5.02
N ARG A 26 -4.71 -13.20 6.01
CA ARG A 26 -6.02 -13.83 6.21
C ARG A 26 -6.92 -12.89 7.02
N LEU A 27 -7.71 -12.09 6.31
CA LEU A 27 -8.81 -11.30 6.87
C LEU A 27 -10.15 -12.00 6.60
N SER A 28 -11.09 -11.90 7.55
CA SER A 28 -12.45 -12.38 7.31
C SER A 28 -13.13 -11.54 6.24
N GLN A 29 -13.96 -12.17 5.40
CA GLN A 29 -14.70 -11.45 4.35
C GLN A 29 -15.58 -10.34 4.95
N GLN A 30 -16.22 -10.62 6.08
CA GLN A 30 -16.99 -9.62 6.83
C GLN A 30 -16.17 -8.37 7.20
N THR A 31 -14.88 -8.51 7.51
CA THR A 31 -14.02 -7.34 7.82
C THR A 31 -13.64 -6.59 6.55
N ARG A 32 -13.35 -7.32 5.47
CA ARG A 32 -13.08 -6.74 4.15
C ARG A 32 -14.28 -5.93 3.65
N ASP A 33 -15.49 -6.48 3.77
CA ASP A 33 -16.74 -5.83 3.35
C ASP A 33 -16.99 -4.54 4.15
N ARG A 34 -16.85 -4.58 5.48
CA ARG A 34 -17.01 -3.39 6.33
C ARG A 34 -16.05 -2.26 5.95
N VAL A 35 -14.80 -2.59 5.63
CA VAL A 35 -13.81 -1.59 5.20
C VAL A 35 -14.17 -1.00 3.83
N ILE A 36 -14.58 -1.84 2.87
CA ILE A 36 -14.96 -1.40 1.53
C ILE A 36 -16.19 -0.48 1.60
N GLU A 37 -17.21 -0.84 2.38
CA GLU A 37 -18.41 -0.02 2.54
C GLU A 37 -18.11 1.29 3.27
N ALA A 38 -17.30 1.27 4.33
CA ALA A 38 -16.85 2.49 5.00
C ALA A 38 -16.06 3.41 4.06
N ALA A 39 -15.18 2.84 3.22
CA ALA A 39 -14.41 3.59 2.24
C ALA A 39 -15.33 4.25 1.19
N ARG A 40 -16.32 3.51 0.67
CA ARG A 40 -17.33 4.03 -0.28
C ARG A 40 -18.17 5.14 0.32
N ALA A 41 -18.68 4.95 1.53
CA ALA A 41 -19.51 5.95 2.22
C ALA A 41 -18.76 7.26 2.46
N LEU A 42 -17.43 7.18 2.68
CA LEU A 42 -16.56 8.34 2.87
C LEU A 42 -16.02 8.91 1.54
N GLY A 43 -16.45 8.40 0.39
CA GLY A 43 -16.00 8.87 -0.93
C GLY A 43 -14.52 8.59 -1.20
N TYR A 44 -13.94 7.57 -0.56
CA TYR A 44 -12.55 7.21 -0.76
C TYR A 44 -12.34 6.64 -2.16
N SER A 45 -11.65 7.40 -3.00
CA SER A 45 -11.09 6.92 -4.26
C SER A 45 -9.61 6.59 -4.06
N PRO A 46 -9.16 5.35 -4.31
CA PRO A 46 -7.73 5.06 -4.32
C PRO A 46 -7.04 5.93 -5.39
N PRO A 47 -5.77 6.32 -5.18
CA PRO A 47 -5.02 7.06 -6.18
C PRO A 47 -4.96 6.25 -7.49
N VAL A 48 -5.28 6.90 -8.60
CA VAL A 48 -5.42 6.28 -9.94
C VAL A 48 -4.14 5.52 -10.35
N PHE A 49 -2.98 6.00 -9.90
CA PHE A 49 -1.68 5.34 -10.09
C PHE A 49 -1.56 3.98 -9.40
N SER A 50 -2.29 3.73 -8.30
CA SER A 50 -2.28 2.42 -7.63
C SER A 50 -2.98 1.36 -8.47
N ALA A 51 -4.07 1.71 -9.16
CA ALA A 51 -4.80 0.80 -10.05
C ALA A 51 -4.02 0.50 -11.35
N LEU A 52 -3.15 1.42 -11.77
CA LEU A 52 -2.28 1.27 -12.94
C LEU A 52 -0.92 0.65 -12.60
N ARG A 53 -0.63 0.43 -11.31
CA ARG A 53 0.63 -0.17 -10.87
C ARG A 53 0.60 -1.64 -11.29
N PRO A 54 1.48 -2.09 -12.21
CA PRO A 54 1.60 -3.51 -12.49
C PRO A 54 1.91 -4.24 -11.18
N PRO A 55 1.36 -5.44 -10.96
CA PRO A 55 1.70 -6.23 -9.79
C PRO A 55 3.22 -6.30 -9.74
N VAL A 56 3.81 -5.73 -8.69
CA VAL A 56 5.24 -5.83 -8.48
C VAL A 56 5.44 -7.31 -8.21
N THR A 57 5.93 -8.04 -9.21
CA THR A 57 6.48 -9.38 -8.99
C THR A 57 7.46 -9.21 -7.85
N PRO A 58 7.21 -9.83 -6.68
CA PRO A 58 8.11 -9.71 -5.55
C PRO A 58 9.49 -10.12 -6.05
N PHE A 59 10.41 -9.16 -6.09
CA PHE A 59 11.80 -9.50 -6.31
C PHE A 59 12.22 -10.24 -5.03
N GLU A 60 12.67 -11.50 -5.15
CA GLU A 60 13.01 -12.38 -4.01
C GLU A 60 14.18 -11.88 -3.14
N GLY A 61 14.55 -10.60 -3.19
CA GLY A 61 15.67 -10.02 -2.45
C GLY A 61 15.46 -8.58 -2.02
N LEU A 62 14.25 -8.17 -1.62
CA LEU A 62 14.01 -6.81 -1.10
C LEU A 62 14.51 -6.61 0.35
N ASP A 63 14.77 -7.70 1.09
CA ASP A 63 15.37 -7.61 2.41
C ASP A 63 16.84 -7.20 2.28
N GLY A 64 17.17 -6.01 2.78
CA GLY A 64 18.53 -5.46 2.75
C GLY A 64 18.88 -4.64 1.50
N VAL A 65 17.90 -4.32 0.64
CA VAL A 65 18.12 -3.46 -0.54
C VAL A 65 17.66 -2.03 -0.28
N ILE A 66 18.52 -1.06 -0.60
CA ILE A 66 18.18 0.35 -0.65
C ILE A 66 18.12 0.78 -2.12
N GLY A 67 16.96 1.25 -2.58
CA GLY A 67 16.83 1.87 -3.89
C GLY A 67 17.40 3.29 -3.88
N PHE A 68 18.27 3.60 -4.84
CA PHE A 68 18.87 4.94 -5.00
C PHE A 68 18.58 5.46 -6.41
N ALA A 69 17.90 6.60 -6.51
CA ALA A 69 17.57 7.26 -7.78
C ALA A 69 18.10 8.69 -7.75
N VAL A 70 18.89 9.05 -8.76
CA VAL A 70 19.55 10.35 -8.88
C VAL A 70 19.57 10.79 -10.34
N ASP A 71 19.52 12.10 -10.54
CA ASP A 71 19.61 12.72 -11.86
C ASP A 71 21.07 12.78 -12.35
N GLN A 72 22.01 13.08 -11.46
CA GLN A 72 23.45 13.00 -11.72
C GLN A 72 24.23 12.53 -10.49
N LEU A 73 25.23 11.68 -10.71
CA LEU A 73 26.23 11.27 -9.72
C LEU A 73 27.57 11.88 -10.11
N ALA A 74 28.06 12.84 -9.31
CA ALA A 74 29.42 13.30 -9.42
C ALA A 74 30.34 12.32 -8.64
N THR A 75 31.31 11.74 -9.33
CA THR A 75 32.44 11.05 -8.67
C THR A 75 33.62 11.99 -8.67
N SER A 76 34.09 12.39 -7.50
CA SER A 76 35.31 13.18 -7.35
C SER A 76 36.54 12.30 -7.67
N PRO A 77 37.53 12.80 -8.43
CA PRO A 77 38.62 11.98 -8.97
C PRO A 77 39.79 11.73 -7.98
N GLU A 78 39.77 12.26 -6.76
CA GLU A 78 40.94 12.20 -5.85
C GLU A 78 41.04 10.93 -4.97
N ALA A 79 40.90 9.73 -5.56
CA ALA A 79 41.16 8.46 -4.87
C ALA A 79 42.62 7.97 -5.04
#